data_AF-A0A162YML0-F1
#
_entry.id   AF-A0A162YML0-F1
#
_cell.length_a   1.000
_cell.length_b   1.000
_cell.length_c   1.000
_cell.angle_alpha   90.00
_cell.angle_beta   90.00
_cell.angle_gamma   90.00
#
_symmetry.space_group_name_H-M   'P 1'
#
loop_
_entity.id
_entity.type
_entity.pdbx_description
1 polymer ?
#
loop_
_entity_poly.entity_id
_entity_poly.type
_entity_poly.pdbx_seq_one_letter_code
_entity_poly.pdbx_strand_id
1 'polypeptide(L)'
;MCLVQFFQSWYVIDSLWNEEAVLTTMDITTDGFGFMLAFGLYTWVPFTYTLQARYLVDFPRSVSWIEFGAILTLNFIGYYIFRSANSQKNEFRSYPNSPNSKKLKYMQTKAGSKLITSGWWGMSRHINYLGDWLMSLSWSLPCGFATPIPYFYPIYFGILLLHRERRDDHKCRTKYGEDWERYCKQVKYRIIPGIY
;
A
#
# COMPACT_ATOMS: atom_id res chain seq x y z
N MET A 1 -9.39 -12.05 -17.90
CA MET A 1 -10.39 -12.00 -16.80
C MET A 1 -9.89 -12.69 -15.54
N CYS A 2 -9.51 -13.97 -15.59
CA CYS A 2 -9.17 -14.76 -14.38
C CYS A 2 -8.08 -14.15 -13.50
N LEU A 3 -6.99 -13.61 -14.08
CA LEU A 3 -5.92 -12.94 -13.32
C LEU A 3 -6.44 -11.77 -12.48
N VAL A 4 -7.23 -10.88 -13.09
CA VAL A 4 -7.80 -9.70 -12.42
C VAL A 4 -8.66 -10.13 -11.24
N GLN A 5 -9.58 -11.07 -11.48
CA GLN A 5 -10.48 -11.58 -10.44
C GLN A 5 -9.72 -12.27 -9.31
N PHE A 6 -8.71 -13.09 -9.64
CA PHE A 6 -7.89 -13.77 -8.65
C PHE A 6 -7.11 -12.78 -7.78
N PHE A 7 -6.40 -11.82 -8.38
CA PHE A 7 -5.62 -10.83 -7.63
C PHE A 7 -6.50 -9.95 -6.75
N GLN A 8 -7.63 -9.46 -7.27
CA GLN A 8 -8.53 -8.60 -6.51
C GLN A 8 -9.25 -9.37 -5.40
N SER A 9 -9.71 -10.59 -5.66
CA SER A 9 -10.33 -11.44 -4.62
C SER A 9 -9.35 -11.77 -3.52
N TRP A 10 -8.10 -12.11 -3.88
CA TRP A 10 -7.04 -12.34 -2.91
C TRP A 10 -6.77 -11.10 -2.05
N TYR A 11 -6.70 -9.92 -2.67
CA TYR A 11 -6.51 -8.66 -1.95
C TYR A 11 -7.66 -8.37 -0.96
N VAL A 12 -8.90 -8.65 -1.34
CA VAL A 12 -10.07 -8.52 -0.44
C VAL A 12 -9.97 -9.51 0.72
N ILE A 13 -9.67 -10.78 0.45
CA ILE A 13 -9.50 -11.81 1.50
C ILE A 13 -8.38 -11.41 2.46
N ASP A 14 -7.23 -10.97 1.95
CA ASP A 14 -6.09 -10.52 2.75
C ASP A 14 -6.43 -9.29 3.60
N SER A 15 -7.23 -8.36 3.07
CA SER A 15 -7.73 -7.21 3.84
C SER A 15 -8.65 -7.65 4.98
N LEU A 16 -9.58 -8.59 4.73
CA LEU A 16 -10.50 -9.10 5.75
C LEU A 16 -9.77 -9.94 6.80
N TRP A 17 -8.80 -10.75 6.39
CA TRP A 17 -7.96 -11.53 7.31
C TRP A 17 -7.16 -10.64 8.26
N ASN A 18 -6.85 -9.41 7.83
CA ASN A 18 -6.08 -8.43 8.60
C ASN A 18 -6.94 -7.21 8.98
N GLU A 19 -8.24 -7.42 9.20
CA GLU A 19 -9.23 -6.37 9.49
C GLU A 19 -8.81 -5.47 10.66
N GLU A 20 -8.21 -6.02 11.70
CA GLU A 20 -7.72 -5.25 12.86
C GLU A 20 -6.77 -4.10 12.45
N ALA A 21 -5.99 -4.28 11.38
CA ALA A 21 -5.10 -3.23 10.88
C ALA A 21 -5.87 -2.03 10.30
N VAL A 22 -7.07 -2.26 9.74
CA VAL A 22 -7.93 -1.21 9.16
C VAL A 22 -8.40 -0.23 10.25
N LEU A 23 -8.64 -0.71 11.46
CA LEU A 23 -9.04 0.11 12.61
C LEU A 23 -8.00 1.17 13.00
N THR A 24 -6.75 1.01 12.55
CA THR A 24 -5.65 1.94 12.83
C THR A 24 -5.42 2.97 11.71
N THR A 25 -6.21 2.92 10.64
CA THR A 25 -6.05 3.80 9.48
C THR A 25 -6.52 5.23 9.76
N MET A 26 -6.07 6.19 8.93
CA MET A 26 -6.48 7.60 9.07
C MET A 26 -7.99 7.77 8.91
N ASP A 27 -8.60 7.07 7.97
CA ASP A 27 -10.03 7.12 7.67
C ASP A 27 -10.90 6.75 8.88
N ILE A 28 -10.41 5.88 9.77
CA ILE A 28 -11.10 5.45 10.99
C ILE A 28 -10.72 6.31 12.20
N THR A 29 -9.43 6.63 12.35
CA THR A 29 -8.91 7.23 13.59
C THR A 29 -8.88 8.75 13.60
N THR A 30 -8.91 9.38 12.42
CA THR A 30 -8.61 10.81 12.26
C THR A 30 -9.63 11.52 11.39
N ASP A 31 -10.03 10.93 10.27
CA ASP A 31 -10.93 11.57 9.33
C ASP A 31 -12.38 11.42 9.80
N GLY A 32 -13.15 12.51 9.77
CA GLY A 32 -14.57 12.48 10.10
C GLY A 32 -15.42 11.86 8.99
N PHE A 33 -16.46 11.11 9.35
CA PHE A 33 -17.38 10.57 8.36
C PHE A 33 -18.24 11.67 7.73
N GLY A 34 -18.32 11.66 6.40
CA GLY A 34 -19.05 12.65 5.61
C GLY A 34 -19.18 12.23 4.15
N PHE A 35 -19.70 13.12 3.31
CA PHE A 35 -20.00 12.80 1.91
C PHE A 35 -18.80 12.22 1.15
N MET A 36 -17.60 12.76 1.33
CA MET A 36 -16.39 12.27 0.66
C MET A 36 -16.11 10.79 0.96
N LEU A 37 -16.16 10.39 2.24
CA LEU A 37 -15.93 8.99 2.62
C LEU A 37 -17.10 8.09 2.20
N ALA A 38 -18.35 8.54 2.36
CA ALA A 38 -19.51 7.78 1.92
C ALA A 38 -19.49 7.52 0.40
N PHE A 39 -19.26 8.55 -0.41
CA PHE A 39 -19.12 8.44 -1.86
C PHE A 39 -17.92 7.55 -2.25
N GLY A 40 -16.79 7.73 -1.55
CA GLY A 40 -15.60 6.90 -1.73
C GLY A 40 -15.91 5.41 -1.59
N LEU A 41 -16.57 5.02 -0.49
CA LEU A 41 -16.87 3.63 -0.16
C LEU A 41 -17.94 3.02 -1.07
N TYR A 42 -19.06 3.72 -1.26
CA TYR A 42 -20.24 3.13 -1.93
C TYR A 42 -20.27 3.35 -3.44
N THR A 43 -19.50 4.30 -3.96
CA THR A 43 -19.52 4.63 -5.40
C THR A 43 -18.12 4.54 -5.99
N TRP A 44 -17.15 5.28 -5.48
CA TRP A 44 -15.85 5.35 -6.13
C TRP A 44 -15.16 3.99 -6.23
N VAL A 45 -14.99 3.28 -5.10
CA VAL A 45 -14.31 1.99 -5.07
C VAL A 45 -14.99 0.95 -5.98
N PRO A 46 -16.27 0.58 -5.81
CA PRO A 46 -16.88 -0.49 -6.60
C PRO A 46 -16.94 -0.20 -8.10
N PHE A 47 -17.18 1.05 -8.50
CA PHE A 47 -17.36 1.40 -9.91
C PHE A 47 -16.05 1.75 -10.64
N THR A 48 -14.96 2.04 -9.93
CA THR A 48 -13.65 2.29 -10.55
C THR A 48 -12.67 1.11 -10.41
N TYR A 49 -12.73 0.34 -9.32
CA TYR A 49 -11.77 -0.76 -9.09
C TYR A 49 -12.12 -2.02 -9.90
N THR A 50 -13.33 -2.08 -10.46
CA THR A 50 -13.81 -3.16 -11.34
C THR A 50 -13.60 -2.85 -12.83
N LEU A 51 -13.02 -1.70 -13.18
CA LEU A 51 -12.88 -1.25 -14.58
C LEU A 51 -12.11 -2.25 -15.45
N GLN A 52 -11.10 -2.93 -14.91
CA GLN A 52 -10.31 -3.92 -15.63
C GLN A 52 -11.18 -5.12 -16.02
N ALA A 53 -12.00 -5.63 -15.08
CA ALA A 53 -12.94 -6.70 -15.36
C ALA A 53 -13.99 -6.23 -16.37
N ARG A 54 -14.59 -5.05 -16.16
CA ARG A 54 -15.59 -4.48 -17.08
C ARG A 54 -15.04 -4.33 -18.50
N TYR A 55 -13.81 -3.84 -18.64
CA TYR A 55 -13.12 -3.70 -19.93
C TYR A 55 -12.91 -5.07 -20.61
N LEU A 56 -12.44 -6.06 -19.85
CA LEU A 56 -12.17 -7.41 -20.36
C LEU A 56 -13.42 -8.20 -20.76
N VAL A 57 -14.63 -7.74 -20.41
CA VAL A 57 -15.89 -8.29 -20.93
C VAL A 57 -16.05 -7.95 -22.42
N ASP A 58 -15.83 -6.68 -22.77
CA ASP A 58 -16.03 -6.20 -24.15
C ASP A 58 -14.80 -6.45 -25.03
N PHE A 59 -13.60 -6.47 -24.40
CA PHE A 59 -12.31 -6.65 -25.07
C PHE A 59 -11.58 -7.88 -24.50
N PRO A 60 -12.10 -9.09 -24.73
CA PRO A 60 -11.45 -10.30 -24.25
C PRO A 60 -10.08 -10.47 -24.90
N ARG A 61 -9.09 -10.85 -24.09
CA ARG A 61 -7.71 -11.00 -24.52
C ARG A 61 -7.06 -12.20 -23.84
N SER A 62 -6.32 -12.98 -24.63
CA SER A 62 -5.37 -13.97 -24.14
C SER A 62 -4.04 -13.31 -23.82
N VAL A 63 -3.38 -13.82 -22.78
CA VAL A 63 -2.08 -13.36 -22.30
C VAL A 63 -1.07 -14.44 -22.65
N SER A 64 0.06 -14.07 -23.24
CA SER A 64 1.15 -15.03 -23.50
C SER A 64 1.75 -15.56 -22.20
N TRP A 65 2.43 -16.70 -22.23
CA TRP A 65 3.09 -17.24 -21.04
C TRP A 65 4.12 -16.30 -20.41
N ILE A 66 4.81 -15.50 -21.25
CA ILE A 66 5.80 -14.51 -20.79
C ILE A 66 5.10 -13.37 -20.06
N GLU A 67 4.05 -12.80 -20.65
CA GLU A 67 3.27 -11.73 -20.03
C GLU A 67 2.60 -12.24 -18.74
N PHE A 68 2.06 -13.45 -18.74
CA PHE A 68 1.47 -14.08 -17.57
C PHE A 68 2.50 -14.19 -16.44
N GLY A 69 3.69 -14.72 -16.74
CA GLY A 69 4.79 -14.82 -15.78
C GLY A 69 5.20 -13.45 -15.23
N ALA A 70 5.39 -12.45 -16.09
CA ALA A 70 5.78 -11.10 -15.69
C ALA A 70 4.73 -10.43 -14.79
N ILE A 71 3.44 -10.54 -15.15
CA ILE A 71 2.32 -9.99 -14.36
C ILE A 71 2.24 -10.67 -13.00
N LEU A 72 2.36 -12.00 -12.95
CA LEU A 72 2.33 -12.76 -11.71
C LEU A 72 3.50 -12.41 -10.80
N THR A 73 4.71 -12.32 -11.34
CA THR A 73 5.91 -11.91 -10.60
C THR A 73 5.75 -10.49 -10.05
N LEU A 74 5.25 -9.54 -10.85
CA LEU A 74 5.00 -8.18 -10.39
C LEU A 74 4.00 -8.14 -9.22
N ASN A 75 2.87 -8.86 -9.36
CA ASN A 75 1.86 -8.95 -8.31
C ASN A 75 2.44 -9.56 -7.03
N PHE A 76 3.19 -10.65 -7.14
CA PHE A 76 3.80 -11.34 -6.01
C PHE A 76 4.84 -10.47 -5.30
N ILE A 77 5.71 -9.78 -6.04
CA ILE A 77 6.67 -8.83 -5.46
C ILE A 77 5.93 -7.72 -4.72
N GLY A 78 4.91 -7.13 -5.34
CA GLY A 78 4.08 -6.10 -4.71
C GLY A 78 3.44 -6.58 -3.41
N TYR A 79 2.81 -7.76 -3.46
CA TYR A 79 2.18 -8.38 -2.30
C TYR A 79 3.18 -8.72 -1.19
N TYR A 80 4.33 -9.31 -1.53
CA TYR A 80 5.38 -9.62 -0.57
C TYR A 80 5.87 -8.37 0.16
N ILE A 81 6.17 -7.29 -0.57
CA ILE A 81 6.59 -6.02 0.01
C ILE A 81 5.49 -5.47 0.92
N PHE A 82 4.25 -5.39 0.42
CA PHE A 82 3.11 -4.84 1.15
C PHE A 82 2.84 -5.61 2.45
N ARG A 83 2.65 -6.92 2.35
CA ARG A 83 2.27 -7.77 3.49
C ARG A 83 3.43 -7.92 4.46
N SER A 84 4.65 -8.16 3.98
CA SER A 84 5.82 -8.32 4.86
C SER A 84 6.14 -7.02 5.63
N ALA A 85 6.05 -5.85 4.99
CA ALA A 85 6.26 -4.57 5.67
C ALA A 85 5.19 -4.29 6.74
N ASN A 86 3.91 -4.52 6.41
CA ASN A 86 2.82 -4.33 7.37
C ASN A 86 2.90 -5.32 8.53
N SER A 87 3.14 -6.61 8.27
CA SER A 87 3.34 -7.62 9.32
C SER A 87 4.54 -7.29 10.21
N GLN A 88 5.65 -6.81 9.66
CA GLN A 88 6.81 -6.37 10.45
C GLN A 88 6.45 -5.25 11.43
N LYS A 89 5.67 -4.26 10.99
CA LYS A 89 5.20 -3.16 11.86
C LYS A 89 4.22 -3.65 12.92
N ASN A 90 3.28 -4.51 12.53
CA ASN A 90 2.26 -5.03 13.42
C ASN A 90 2.88 -5.91 14.51
N GLU A 91 3.78 -6.82 14.13
CA GLU A 91 4.52 -7.66 15.08
C GLU A 91 5.35 -6.81 16.05
N PHE A 92 6.05 -5.78 15.55
CA PHE A 92 6.83 -4.87 16.40
C PHE A 92 5.97 -4.12 17.44
N ARG A 93 4.73 -3.77 17.09
CA ARG A 93 3.81 -3.06 17.97
C ARG A 93 3.12 -3.98 18.98
N SER A 94 2.61 -5.12 18.51
CA SER A 94 1.83 -6.05 19.34
C SER A 94 2.70 -7.00 20.16
N TYR A 95 3.84 -7.41 19.61
CA TYR A 95 4.75 -8.41 20.21
C TYR A 95 6.21 -7.91 20.20
N PRO A 96 6.53 -6.85 20.95
CA PRO A 96 7.87 -6.23 20.92
C PRO A 96 8.99 -7.18 21.40
N ASN A 97 8.65 -8.22 22.16
CA ASN A 97 9.60 -9.21 22.66
C ASN A 97 9.79 -10.42 21.73
N SER A 98 9.10 -10.47 20.58
CA SER A 98 9.27 -11.57 19.63
C SER A 98 10.69 -11.62 19.05
N PRO A 99 11.17 -12.80 18.61
CA PRO A 99 12.49 -12.94 18.01
C PRO A 99 12.73 -12.02 16.79
N ASN A 100 11.69 -11.73 16.01
CA ASN A 100 11.80 -10.84 14.85
C ASN A 100 11.82 -9.38 15.28
N SER A 101 10.95 -8.98 16.21
CA SER A 101 10.90 -7.61 16.75
C SER A 101 12.21 -7.18 17.42
N LYS A 102 12.87 -8.10 18.14
CA LYS A 102 14.18 -7.85 18.78
C LYS A 102 15.32 -7.58 17.79
N LYS A 103 15.23 -8.08 16.56
CA LYS A 103 16.23 -7.85 15.51
C LYS A 103 16.10 -6.46 14.89
N LEU A 104 14.96 -5.78 15.07
CA LEU A 104 14.73 -4.47 14.51
C LEU A 104 15.41 -3.38 15.34
N LYS A 105 16.12 -2.50 14.65
CA LYS A 105 16.57 -1.22 15.20
C LYS A 105 15.41 -0.24 15.16
N TYR A 106 15.30 0.56 16.21
CA TYR A 106 14.30 1.61 16.33
C TYR A 106 14.86 2.78 17.12
N MET A 107 14.16 3.90 17.01
CA MET A 107 14.42 5.10 17.77
C MET A 107 13.25 5.36 18.71
N GLN A 108 13.57 5.61 19.99
CA GLN A 108 12.59 6.06 20.97
C GLN A 108 12.36 7.57 20.80
N THR A 109 11.10 7.96 20.70
CA THR A 109 10.68 9.37 20.60
C THR A 109 10.37 9.94 21.98
N LYS A 110 10.52 11.27 22.13
CA LYS A 110 10.10 12.05 23.30
C LYS A 110 8.60 11.87 23.61
N ALA A 111 7.79 11.61 22.59
CA ALA A 111 6.37 11.29 22.72
C ALA A 111 6.08 9.86 23.23
N GLY A 112 7.09 9.10 23.66
CA GLY A 112 6.94 7.74 24.22
C GLY A 112 6.77 6.63 23.19
N SER A 113 6.62 6.96 21.90
CA SER A 113 6.48 5.99 20.82
C SER A 113 7.83 5.55 20.22
N LYS A 114 7.81 4.44 19.48
CA LYS A 114 8.99 3.88 18.80
C LYS A 114 8.84 3.99 17.28
N LEU A 115 9.89 4.44 16.60
CA LEU A 115 9.98 4.49 15.14
C LEU A 115 11.02 3.48 14.64
N ILE A 116 10.62 2.53 13.80
CA ILE A 116 11.51 1.48 13.27
C ILE A 116 12.44 2.08 12.22
N THR A 117 13.75 1.83 12.34
CA THR A 117 14.81 2.40 11.48
C THR A 117 15.61 1.34 10.72
N SER A 118 15.12 0.10 10.69
CA SER A 118 15.72 -1.03 9.96
C SER A 118 14.67 -1.87 9.24
N GLY A 119 15.11 -2.84 8.43
CA GLY A 119 14.21 -3.69 7.66
C GLY A 119 13.46 -2.88 6.61
N TRP A 120 12.18 -3.19 6.41
CA TRP A 120 11.31 -2.50 5.45
C TRP A 120 11.20 -0.99 5.76
N TRP A 121 10.97 -0.67 7.02
CA TRP A 121 10.81 0.70 7.51
C TRP A 121 12.13 1.47 7.66
N GLY A 122 13.27 0.79 7.48
CA GLY A 122 14.58 1.41 7.32
C GLY A 122 14.92 1.71 5.85
N MET A 123 14.27 1.02 4.90
CA MET A 123 14.49 1.19 3.46
C MET A 123 13.77 2.43 2.92
N SER A 124 12.48 2.56 3.22
CA SER A 124 11.71 3.78 3.03
C SER A 124 10.60 3.88 4.08
N ARG A 125 10.13 5.10 4.33
CA ARG A 125 9.11 5.38 5.36
C ARG A 125 7.75 4.73 5.05
N HIS A 126 7.48 4.48 3.78
CA HIS A 126 6.24 3.89 3.28
C HIS A 126 6.50 2.85 2.18
N ILE A 127 7.41 1.91 2.41
CA ILE A 127 7.70 0.85 1.43
C ILE A 127 6.48 -0.04 1.14
N ASN A 128 5.57 -0.15 2.11
CA ASN A 128 4.29 -0.83 1.92
C ASN A 128 3.46 -0.16 0.80
N TYR A 129 3.53 1.16 0.63
CA TYR A 129 2.83 1.86 -0.45
C TYR A 129 3.42 1.53 -1.82
N LEU A 130 4.73 1.30 -1.91
CA LEU A 130 5.34 0.78 -3.14
C LEU A 130 4.77 -0.60 -3.48
N GLY A 131 4.71 -1.51 -2.51
CA GLY A 131 4.14 -2.84 -2.70
C GLY A 131 2.68 -2.78 -3.20
N ASP A 132 1.88 -1.92 -2.58
CA ASP A 132 0.48 -1.68 -2.94
C ASP A 132 0.33 -1.13 -4.38
N TRP A 133 1.19 -0.17 -4.73
CA TRP A 133 1.18 0.39 -6.08
C TRP A 133 1.60 -0.61 -7.15
N LEU A 134 2.60 -1.48 -6.89
CA LEU A 134 2.98 -2.56 -7.80
C LEU A 134 1.85 -3.56 -8.03
N MET A 135 1.10 -3.90 -6.97
CA MET A 135 -0.12 -4.71 -7.12
C MET A 135 -1.13 -3.99 -8.00
N SER A 136 -1.40 -2.70 -7.76
CA SER A 136 -2.35 -1.93 -8.57
C SER A 136 -2.01 -1.91 -10.07
N LEU A 137 -0.72 -1.80 -10.41
CA LEU A 137 -0.22 -1.90 -11.79
C LEU A 137 -0.45 -3.29 -12.36
N SER A 138 -0.13 -4.34 -11.60
CA SER A 138 -0.30 -5.73 -12.03
C SER A 138 -1.76 -6.09 -12.37
N TRP A 139 -2.74 -5.43 -11.76
CA TRP A 139 -4.16 -5.68 -12.01
C TRP A 139 -4.62 -5.09 -13.36
N SER A 140 -3.98 -4.03 -13.83
CA SER A 140 -4.31 -3.36 -15.08
C SER A 140 -3.60 -3.97 -16.30
N LEU A 141 -2.41 -4.55 -16.13
CA LEU A 141 -1.62 -5.15 -17.21
C LEU A 141 -2.35 -6.24 -18.04
N PRO A 142 -3.23 -7.10 -17.48
CA PRO A 142 -4.01 -8.06 -18.27
C PRO A 142 -4.87 -7.41 -19.37
N CYS A 143 -5.18 -6.11 -19.27
CA CYS A 143 -6.00 -5.38 -20.24
C CYS A 143 -5.24 -4.97 -21.51
N GLY A 144 -3.91 -5.19 -21.58
CA GLY A 144 -3.08 -4.72 -22.68
C GLY A 144 -2.95 -3.20 -22.68
N PHE A 145 -2.65 -2.57 -23.82
CA PHE A 145 -2.30 -1.15 -23.90
C PHE A 145 -3.14 -0.35 -24.91
N ALA A 146 -4.27 -0.90 -25.35
CA ALA A 146 -5.11 -0.26 -26.38
C ALA A 146 -5.78 1.04 -25.91
N THR A 147 -6.00 1.19 -24.60
CA THR A 147 -6.64 2.37 -24.00
C THR A 147 -6.06 2.66 -22.62
N PRO A 148 -5.99 3.94 -22.19
CA PRO A 148 -5.56 4.30 -20.85
C PRO A 148 -6.60 3.98 -19.76
N ILE A 149 -7.85 3.65 -20.11
CA ILE A 149 -8.96 3.49 -19.14
C ILE A 149 -8.64 2.49 -18.02
N PRO A 150 -8.16 1.26 -18.28
CA PRO A 150 -7.78 0.33 -17.21
C PRO A 150 -6.62 0.84 -16.34
N TYR A 151 -5.78 1.72 -16.86
CA TYR A 151 -4.63 2.31 -16.16
C TYR A 151 -4.99 3.56 -15.36
N PHE A 152 -6.22 4.06 -15.49
CA PHE A 152 -6.74 5.09 -14.58
C PHE A 152 -6.56 4.67 -13.12
N TYR A 153 -6.83 3.41 -12.79
CA TYR A 153 -6.72 2.89 -11.43
C TYR A 153 -5.32 3.05 -10.81
N PRO A 154 -4.23 2.47 -11.36
CA PRO A 154 -2.89 2.64 -10.79
C PRO A 154 -2.38 4.10 -10.81
N ILE A 155 -2.84 4.93 -11.76
CA ILE A 155 -2.52 6.36 -11.80
C ILE A 155 -3.18 7.10 -10.64
N TYR A 156 -4.51 6.97 -10.51
CA TYR A 156 -5.28 7.51 -9.39
C TYR A 156 -4.72 7.03 -8.05
N PHE A 157 -4.43 5.74 -7.94
CA PHE A 157 -3.94 5.15 -6.71
C PHE A 157 -2.54 5.66 -6.35
N GLY A 158 -1.66 5.85 -7.33
CA GLY A 158 -0.36 6.52 -7.12
C GLY A 158 -0.52 7.94 -6.56
N ILE A 159 -1.43 8.74 -7.11
CA ILE A 159 -1.74 10.10 -6.61
C ILE A 159 -2.28 10.03 -5.18
N LEU A 160 -3.21 9.10 -4.91
CA LEU A 160 -3.77 8.87 -3.58
C LEU A 160 -2.67 8.53 -2.56
N LEU A 161 -1.75 7.62 -2.90
CA LEU A 161 -0.64 7.21 -2.04
C LEU A 161 0.34 8.36 -1.78
N LEU A 162 0.64 9.19 -2.78
CA LEU A 162 1.45 10.40 -2.61
C LEU A 162 0.78 11.41 -1.67
N HIS A 163 -0.52 11.65 -1.85
CA HIS A 163 -1.28 12.53 -0.96
C HIS A 163 -1.33 11.96 0.48
N ARG A 164 -1.54 10.65 0.61
CA ARG A 164 -1.60 9.94 1.88
C ARG A 164 -0.26 10.00 2.63
N GLU A 165 0.85 9.77 1.94
CA GLU A 165 2.20 9.89 2.52
C GLU A 165 2.46 11.30 3.04
N ARG A 166 2.14 12.34 2.27
CA ARG A 166 2.35 13.74 2.69
C ARG A 166 1.53 14.11 3.92
N ARG A 167 0.29 13.62 4.00
CA ARG A 167 -0.56 13.79 5.19
C ARG A 167 0.04 13.10 6.41
N ASP A 168 0.52 11.86 6.25
CA ASP A 168 1.14 11.12 7.35
C ASP A 168 2.46 11.76 7.80
N ASP A 169 3.30 12.25 6.86
CA ASP A 169 4.51 13.01 7.17
C ASP A 169 4.20 14.28 7.94
N HIS A 170 3.17 15.05 7.54
CA HIS A 170 2.73 16.24 8.27
C HIS A 170 2.26 15.88 9.69
N LYS A 171 1.42 14.85 9.83
CA LYS A 171 0.95 14.37 11.14
C LYS A 171 2.12 13.94 12.04
N CYS A 172 3.09 13.22 11.48
CA CYS A 172 4.28 12.77 12.22
C CYS A 172 5.21 13.92 12.60
N ARG A 173 5.37 14.95 11.75
CA ARG A 173 6.10 16.18 12.10
C ARG A 173 5.47 16.89 13.28
N THR A 174 4.16 17.10 13.25
CA THR A 174 3.43 17.76 14.34
C THR A 174 3.51 16.96 15.64
N LYS A 175 3.47 15.62 15.56
CA LYS A 175 3.50 14.76 16.74
C LYS A 175 4.90 14.56 17.35
N TYR A 176 5.92 14.36 16.53
CA TYR A 176 7.25 13.94 17.00
C TYR A 176 8.32 15.04 16.89
N GLY A 177 8.04 16.15 16.19
CA GLY A 177 8.97 17.29 16.08
C GLY A 177 10.37 16.88 15.63
N GLU A 178 11.38 17.28 16.41
CA GLU A 178 12.80 16.99 16.16
C GLU A 178 13.10 15.49 15.99
N ASP A 179 12.36 14.60 16.68
CA ASP A 179 12.54 13.17 16.51
C ASP A 179 12.14 12.73 15.11
N TRP A 180 11.08 13.30 14.53
CA TRP A 180 10.73 13.01 13.14
C TRP A 180 11.80 13.48 12.17
N GLU A 181 12.41 14.64 12.41
CA GLU A 181 13.49 15.12 11.56
C GLU A 181 14.71 14.20 11.61
N ARG A 182 15.07 13.73 12.82
CA ARG A 182 16.12 12.73 13.00
C ARG A 182 15.78 11.42 12.32
N TYR A 183 14.52 10.98 12.37
CA TYR A 183 14.03 9.81 11.65
C TYR A 183 14.18 9.98 10.14
N CYS A 184 13.74 11.11 9.58
CA CYS A 184 13.83 11.41 8.15
C CYS A 184 15.28 11.50 7.65
N LYS A 185 16.23 11.90 8.51
CA LYS A 185 17.67 11.89 8.17
C LYS A 185 18.22 10.46 8.04
N GLN A 186 17.69 9.52 8.83
CA GLN A 186 18.08 8.10 8.77
C GLN A 186 17.36 7.38 7.63
N VAL A 187 16.05 7.55 7.51
CA VAL A 187 15.19 6.93 6.49
C VAL A 187 14.75 8.02 5.51
N LYS A 188 15.63 8.30 4.55
CA LYS A 188 15.50 9.45 3.62
C LYS A 188 14.29 9.31 2.69
N TYR A 189 14.14 8.12 2.10
CA TYR A 189 13.13 7.85 1.09
C TYR A 189 11.74 7.72 1.70
N ARG A 190 10.76 8.29 1.00
CA ARG A 190 9.35 8.30 1.39
C ARG A 190 8.68 7.01 0.97
N ILE A 191 8.67 6.70 -0.33
CA ILE A 191 8.00 5.53 -0.89
C ILE A 191 9.01 4.66 -1.63
N ILE A 192 9.71 5.22 -2.62
CA ILE A 192 10.57 4.49 -3.55
C ILE A 192 12.03 4.66 -3.14
N PRO A 193 12.69 3.61 -2.61
CA PRO A 193 14.08 3.70 -2.22
C PRO A 193 14.97 4.14 -3.39
N GLY A 194 15.82 5.13 -3.16
CA GLY A 194 16.72 5.68 -4.18
C GLY A 194 16.11 6.78 -5.06
N ILE A 195 14.79 7.00 -5.02
CA ILE A 195 14.10 7.93 -5.94
C ILE A 195 13.30 9.00 -5.18
N TYR A 196 12.35 8.61 -4.34
CA TYR A 196 11.42 9.50 -3.63
C TYR A 196 11.15 9.00 -2.21
#